data_AF-A0A2N8MBP9-F1
#
_entry.id   AF-A0A2N8MBP9-F1
#
_cell.length_a   1.000
_cell.length_b   1.000
_cell.length_c   1.000
_cell.angle_alpha   90.00
_cell.angle_beta   90.00
_cell.angle_gamma   90.00
#
_symmetry.space_group_name_H-M   'P 1'
#
loop_
_entity.id
_entity.type
_entity.pdbx_description
1 polymer ?
#
loop_
_entity_poly.entity_id
_entity_poly.type
_entity_poly.pdbx_seq_one_letter_code
_entity_poly.pdbx_strand_id
1 'polypeptide(L)'
;MEAWLRKQPREVSVAFAARAVLRVLPLLQEKKGAGGTTDFPREILLAVFWKVAFTWTAAEYPARAPYLASADRTSGAFAAIGTASHIPAAALVAGAAFYVADGITVAAGRTAAAPFWSAVSLDATRVEEGAAASIIAGSPLWPQGQPDGLRSLWQEMKRVLVFAEQDWQMWTLWYEDRLDGHVWDEERELAYVRIEEALWDQGPAIVNAEIKQRIEELEPPPRVVEASFSGMAVSSGRASSSVAEPAISAVPVDNPPIAGAAAQHLSEILAAWQSADAAPQTPPAPIEAIPGQEPLATRFCVNSEGLIDVVRDPPAPGTAADPLQREFYEEIRLKAQSLVAVGPNQLGDLSGPANRFCEGLKDRIEDISITSLWSRGNTLRIRLNAHDLSTGNGEPDPGRLHPLVAETLRYLVHTWNIFIVGDPKGRELDEMRLGPQEVEAARQVIAAAAPIVEAIERSENIATPLAVERVAEPAQAAKNAAPGIDGDQAIELSREATGNFVIKIMQHIYVLARGEAAFAWEKGRGAIYGAGGAGLIYAAYNNWPAIVSFVAKNADALKEFVTTAWHNPTLVEIIDWMVRTLT
;
A
#
# COMPACT_ATOMS: atom_id res chain seq x y z
N MET A 1 -20.43 1.25 18.22
CA MET A 1 -21.02 2.07 17.15
C MET A 1 -21.88 1.26 16.18
N GLU A 2 -21.34 0.22 15.53
CA GLU A 2 -22.08 -0.61 14.57
C GLU A 2 -23.45 -1.11 15.09
N ALA A 3 -23.48 -1.66 16.30
CA ALA A 3 -24.72 -2.14 16.93
C ALA A 3 -25.76 -1.02 17.17
N TRP A 4 -25.32 0.24 17.31
CA TRP A 4 -26.20 1.40 17.43
C TRP A 4 -26.73 1.83 16.06
N LEU A 5 -25.85 1.96 15.05
CA LEU A 5 -26.24 2.35 13.68
C LEU A 5 -27.25 1.38 13.06
N ARG A 6 -27.15 0.07 13.35
CA ARG A 6 -28.13 -0.95 12.89
C ARG A 6 -29.56 -0.69 13.35
N LYS A 7 -29.76 0.10 14.41
CA LYS A 7 -31.08 0.46 14.95
C LYS A 7 -31.59 1.80 14.41
N GLN A 8 -30.74 2.56 13.71
CA GLN A 8 -31.09 3.89 13.21
C GLN A 8 -31.72 3.83 11.82
N PRO A 9 -32.47 4.87 11.42
CA PRO A 9 -32.89 5.04 10.04
C PRO A 9 -31.70 5.02 9.07
N ARG A 10 -31.96 4.63 7.82
CA ARG A 10 -30.91 4.52 6.79
C ARG A 10 -30.19 5.86 6.59
N GLU A 11 -30.94 6.94 6.58
CA GLU A 11 -30.47 8.31 6.33
C GLU A 11 -29.47 8.75 7.40
N VAL A 12 -29.71 8.38 8.67
CA VAL A 12 -28.78 8.62 9.77
C VAL A 12 -27.47 7.87 9.54
N SER A 13 -27.54 6.60 9.14
CA SER A 13 -26.34 5.81 8.84
C SER A 13 -25.53 6.43 7.70
N VAL A 14 -26.21 6.91 6.65
CA VAL A 14 -25.57 7.59 5.51
C VAL A 14 -24.89 8.89 5.95
N ALA A 15 -25.55 9.71 6.77
CA ALA A 15 -24.98 10.95 7.30
C ALA A 15 -23.71 10.70 8.12
N PHE A 16 -23.74 9.71 9.03
CA PHE A 16 -22.58 9.32 9.84
C PHE A 16 -21.42 8.84 8.99
N ALA A 17 -21.72 8.06 7.95
CA ALA A 17 -20.70 7.49 7.09
C ALA A 17 -20.01 8.60 6.27
N ALA A 18 -20.76 9.53 5.67
CA ALA A 18 -20.20 10.69 4.97
C ALA A 18 -19.33 11.55 5.90
N ARG A 19 -19.83 11.90 7.10
CA ARG A 19 -19.10 12.72 8.07
C ARG A 19 -17.84 12.03 8.59
N ALA A 20 -17.89 10.71 8.80
CA ALA A 20 -16.72 9.96 9.19
C ALA A 20 -15.63 10.05 8.11
N VAL A 21 -15.95 9.83 6.83
CA VAL A 21 -14.96 9.95 5.75
C VAL A 21 -14.42 11.38 5.62
N LEU A 22 -15.27 12.40 5.77
CA LEU A 22 -14.81 13.81 5.76
C LEU A 22 -13.83 14.14 6.88
N ARG A 23 -14.05 13.62 8.09
CA ARG A 23 -13.16 13.85 9.24
C ARG A 23 -11.77 13.26 9.05
N VAL A 24 -11.67 12.18 8.28
CA VAL A 24 -10.45 11.40 8.12
C VAL A 24 -9.75 11.66 6.78
N LEU A 25 -10.42 12.37 5.87
CA LEU A 25 -9.90 12.77 4.56
C LEU A 25 -8.48 13.37 4.64
N PRO A 26 -8.15 14.30 5.57
CA PRO A 26 -6.81 14.88 5.64
C PRO A 26 -5.69 13.86 5.82
N LEU A 27 -5.97 12.72 6.45
CA LEU A 27 -4.98 11.67 6.74
C LEU A 27 -4.54 10.90 5.50
N LEU A 28 -5.26 11.04 4.39
CA LEU A 28 -4.76 10.54 3.12
C LEU A 28 -3.35 11.10 2.85
N GLN A 29 -3.04 12.34 3.28
CA GLN A 29 -1.67 12.88 3.17
C GLN A 29 -0.59 12.05 3.86
N GLU A 30 -0.88 11.36 4.96
CA GLU A 30 0.12 10.53 5.65
C GLU A 30 0.55 9.33 4.78
N LYS A 31 -0.37 8.79 3.96
CA LYS A 31 -0.09 7.66 3.06
C LYS A 31 0.85 8.03 1.92
N LYS A 32 1.01 9.32 1.60
CA LYS A 32 1.99 9.83 0.64
C LYS A 32 3.44 9.46 1.01
N GLY A 33 3.71 9.24 2.31
CA GLY A 33 5.04 8.94 2.83
C GLY A 33 5.50 7.47 2.72
N ALA A 34 4.62 6.51 2.39
CA ALA A 34 4.97 5.09 2.48
C ALA A 34 5.41 4.45 1.14
N GLY A 35 5.21 5.12 0.00
CA GLY A 35 5.34 4.51 -1.33
C GLY A 35 6.25 5.21 -2.34
N GLY A 36 6.94 6.30 -1.96
CA GLY A 36 7.95 6.95 -2.82
C GLY A 36 7.44 7.73 -4.04
N THR A 37 6.15 7.74 -4.36
CA THR A 37 5.59 8.64 -5.37
C THR A 37 5.21 9.97 -4.73
N THR A 38 5.89 11.05 -5.12
CA THR A 38 5.64 12.42 -4.63
C THR A 38 4.27 12.97 -5.01
N ASP A 39 3.58 12.33 -5.95
CA ASP A 39 2.24 12.69 -6.37
C ASP A 39 1.22 11.76 -5.73
N PHE A 40 0.27 12.38 -5.03
CA PHE A 40 -0.97 11.72 -4.66
C PHE A 40 -1.71 11.37 -5.95
N PRO A 41 -2.19 10.14 -6.16
CA PRO A 41 -3.02 9.84 -7.33
C PRO A 41 -4.27 10.72 -7.24
N ARG A 42 -4.30 11.77 -8.05
CA ARG A 42 -5.35 12.80 -8.02
C ARG A 42 -6.70 12.19 -8.37
N GLU A 43 -6.66 11.11 -9.15
CA GLU A 43 -7.77 10.25 -9.53
C GLU A 43 -8.41 9.60 -8.29
N ILE A 44 -7.59 9.14 -7.32
CA ILE A 44 -8.10 8.57 -6.07
C ILE A 44 -8.77 9.65 -5.23
N LEU A 45 -8.15 10.82 -5.07
CA LEU A 45 -8.75 11.92 -4.30
C LEU A 45 -10.06 12.39 -4.92
N LEU A 46 -10.10 12.53 -6.25
CA LEU A 46 -11.30 12.91 -6.97
C LEU A 46 -12.44 11.91 -6.69
N ALA A 47 -12.15 10.61 -6.78
CA ALA A 47 -13.13 9.58 -6.50
C ALA A 47 -13.63 9.60 -5.04
N VAL A 48 -12.73 9.83 -4.08
CA VAL A 48 -13.10 9.95 -2.66
C VAL A 48 -14.01 11.16 -2.44
N PHE A 49 -13.62 12.34 -2.94
CA PHE A 49 -14.42 13.56 -2.84
C PHE A 49 -15.81 13.37 -3.43
N TRP A 50 -15.88 12.79 -4.63
CA TRP A 50 -17.14 12.55 -5.31
C TRP A 50 -18.06 11.60 -4.53
N LYS A 51 -17.57 10.43 -4.09
CA LYS A 51 -18.39 9.47 -3.34
C LYS A 51 -18.87 10.05 -2.02
N VAL A 52 -18.03 10.83 -1.35
CA VAL A 52 -18.39 11.51 -0.12
C VAL A 52 -19.43 12.60 -0.36
N ALA A 53 -19.26 13.44 -1.39
CA ALA A 53 -20.25 14.44 -1.77
C ALA A 53 -21.59 13.79 -2.09
N PHE A 54 -21.59 12.74 -2.90
CA PHE A 54 -22.79 11.97 -3.23
C PHE A 54 -23.49 11.41 -1.99
N THR A 55 -22.74 10.78 -1.08
CA THR A 55 -23.27 10.21 0.17
C THR A 55 -23.82 11.32 1.06
N TRP A 56 -23.13 12.45 1.15
CA TRP A 56 -23.54 13.61 1.93
C TRP A 56 -24.82 14.25 1.37
N THR A 57 -24.89 14.50 0.06
CA THR A 57 -26.08 15.05 -0.62
C THR A 57 -27.30 14.16 -0.43
N ALA A 58 -27.14 12.83 -0.44
CA ALA A 58 -28.23 11.90 -0.18
C ALA A 58 -28.75 11.97 1.27
N ALA A 59 -27.89 12.29 2.24
CA ALA A 59 -28.28 12.51 3.63
C ALA A 59 -28.94 13.88 3.85
N GLU A 60 -28.42 14.93 3.20
CA GLU A 60 -28.93 16.30 3.31
C GLU A 60 -30.27 16.48 2.60
N TYR A 61 -30.41 15.87 1.42
CA TYR A 61 -31.62 15.94 0.59
C TYR A 61 -32.20 14.53 0.34
N PRO A 62 -32.83 13.90 1.35
CA PRO A 62 -33.37 12.53 1.22
C PRO A 62 -34.35 12.35 0.04
N ALA A 63 -35.07 13.42 -0.35
CA ALA A 63 -35.97 13.41 -1.50
C ALA A 63 -35.24 13.11 -2.83
N ARG A 64 -33.93 13.39 -2.92
CA ARG A 64 -33.10 13.12 -4.10
C ARG A 64 -32.41 11.76 -4.05
N ALA A 65 -32.42 11.07 -2.90
CA ALA A 65 -31.74 9.78 -2.73
C ALA A 65 -32.12 8.73 -3.80
N PRO A 66 -33.40 8.58 -4.24
CA PRO A 66 -33.74 7.64 -5.32
C PRO A 66 -33.11 7.99 -6.67
N TYR A 67 -33.06 9.29 -7.00
CA TYR A 67 -32.44 9.79 -8.22
C TYR A 67 -30.93 9.57 -8.18
N LEU A 68 -30.29 9.94 -7.06
CA LEU A 68 -28.87 9.72 -6.83
C LEU A 68 -28.54 8.22 -6.96
N ALA A 69 -29.24 7.34 -6.24
CA ALA A 69 -29.00 5.89 -6.29
C ALA A 69 -29.09 5.29 -7.70
N SER A 70 -29.84 5.92 -8.61
CA SER A 70 -29.91 5.48 -10.00
C SER A 70 -28.66 5.86 -10.83
N ALA A 71 -27.99 6.97 -10.45
CA ALA A 71 -26.78 7.50 -11.07
C ALA A 71 -25.47 6.88 -10.54
N ASP A 72 -25.49 6.24 -9.36
CA ASP A 72 -24.32 5.56 -8.75
C ASP A 72 -23.95 4.21 -9.41
N ARG A 73 -24.62 3.83 -10.50
CA ARG A 73 -24.63 2.44 -10.99
C ARG A 73 -23.43 2.01 -11.83
N THR A 74 -22.43 2.86 -12.08
CA THR A 74 -21.54 2.60 -13.22
C THR A 74 -20.03 2.86 -13.02
N SER A 75 -19.55 3.32 -11.86
CA SER A 75 -18.10 3.41 -11.62
C SER A 75 -17.46 2.07 -11.28
N GLY A 76 -17.11 1.30 -12.32
CA GLY A 76 -16.40 0.02 -12.23
C GLY A 76 -15.08 0.06 -11.46
N ALA A 77 -14.45 1.23 -11.32
CA ALA A 77 -13.19 1.40 -10.58
C ALA A 77 -13.33 1.17 -9.06
N PHE A 78 -14.50 1.41 -8.47
CA PHE A 78 -14.79 1.11 -7.05
C PHE A 78 -15.72 -0.10 -6.86
N ALA A 79 -16.33 -0.61 -7.94
CA ALA A 79 -16.98 -1.92 -7.91
C ALA A 79 -15.99 -2.99 -7.41
N ALA A 80 -14.71 -2.94 -7.75
CA ALA A 80 -13.69 -3.85 -7.18
C ALA A 80 -13.55 -3.79 -5.64
N ILE A 81 -13.92 -2.69 -4.99
CA ILE A 81 -13.97 -2.55 -3.53
C ILE A 81 -15.38 -2.84 -2.97
N GLY A 82 -16.43 -2.68 -3.78
CA GLY A 82 -17.84 -2.85 -3.38
C GLY A 82 -18.53 -4.16 -3.79
N THR A 83 -18.01 -4.93 -4.75
CA THR A 83 -18.68 -6.14 -5.28
C THR A 83 -18.39 -7.40 -4.47
N ALA A 84 -17.57 -7.32 -3.41
CA ALA A 84 -17.34 -8.43 -2.51
C ALA A 84 -18.46 -8.64 -1.47
N SER A 85 -19.50 -7.81 -1.43
CA SER A 85 -20.60 -8.02 -0.48
C SER A 85 -21.91 -7.38 -0.96
N HIS A 86 -23.02 -8.12 -0.87
CA HIS A 86 -24.39 -7.58 -0.96
C HIS A 86 -24.75 -6.69 0.25
N ILE A 87 -23.81 -5.85 0.68
CA ILE A 87 -23.93 -4.98 1.83
C ILE A 87 -24.43 -3.62 1.31
N PRO A 88 -25.49 -3.03 1.91
CA PRO A 88 -25.99 -1.71 1.53
C PRO A 88 -24.85 -0.67 1.54
N ALA A 89 -24.85 0.29 0.62
CA ALA A 89 -23.81 1.34 0.53
C ALA A 89 -23.47 1.98 1.89
N ALA A 90 -24.45 2.14 2.79
CA ALA A 90 -24.24 2.61 4.15
C ALA A 90 -23.29 1.74 5.00
N ALA A 91 -23.28 0.42 4.80
CA ALA A 91 -22.42 -0.50 5.51
C ALA A 91 -21.05 -0.72 4.82
N LEU A 92 -20.94 -0.45 3.51
CA LEU A 92 -19.63 -0.30 2.85
C LEU A 92 -18.92 0.98 3.34
N VAL A 93 -19.64 2.10 3.45
CA VAL A 93 -19.08 3.35 3.96
C VAL A 93 -18.87 3.29 5.48
N ALA A 94 -19.72 2.58 6.25
CA ALA A 94 -19.45 2.32 7.67
C ALA A 94 -18.25 1.37 7.88
N GLY A 95 -18.09 0.36 7.01
CA GLY A 95 -16.92 -0.50 6.97
C GLY A 95 -15.65 0.28 6.61
N ALA A 96 -15.70 1.12 5.58
CA ALA A 96 -14.62 2.03 5.21
C ALA A 96 -14.31 3.03 6.33
N ALA A 97 -15.31 3.62 6.98
CA ALA A 97 -15.12 4.48 8.14
C ALA A 97 -14.51 3.74 9.33
N PHE A 98 -14.87 2.47 9.54
CA PHE A 98 -14.28 1.61 10.57
C PHE A 98 -12.82 1.25 10.25
N TYR A 99 -12.53 0.82 9.03
CA TYR A 99 -11.16 0.54 8.59
C TYR A 99 -10.29 1.79 8.54
N VAL A 100 -10.87 2.95 8.22
CA VAL A 100 -10.15 4.22 8.29
C VAL A 100 -9.98 4.67 9.75
N ALA A 101 -10.93 4.43 10.65
CA ALA A 101 -10.77 4.69 12.09
C ALA A 101 -9.75 3.73 12.76
N ASP A 102 -9.69 2.48 12.33
CA ASP A 102 -8.67 1.51 12.75
C ASP A 102 -7.30 1.90 12.19
N GLY A 103 -7.27 2.28 10.90
CA GLY A 103 -6.10 2.87 10.25
C GLY A 103 -5.61 4.17 10.88
N ILE A 104 -6.51 5.01 11.40
CA ILE A 104 -6.22 6.22 12.20
C ILE A 104 -5.53 5.86 13.49
N THR A 105 -6.01 4.82 14.16
CA THR A 105 -5.47 4.38 15.44
C THR A 105 -4.03 3.89 15.27
N VAL A 106 -3.70 3.36 14.09
CA VAL A 106 -2.37 2.88 13.71
C VAL A 106 -1.47 3.98 13.11
N ALA A 107 -2.00 4.89 12.29
CA ALA A 107 -1.21 5.85 11.50
C ALA A 107 -1.13 7.27 12.12
N ALA A 108 -2.23 7.82 12.65
CA ALA A 108 -2.30 9.22 13.09
C ALA A 108 -1.80 9.45 14.53
N GLY A 109 -1.30 8.39 15.18
CA GLY A 109 -1.06 8.37 16.61
C GLY A 109 -2.35 8.50 17.44
N ARG A 110 -2.25 8.27 18.74
CA ARG A 110 -3.39 8.30 19.68
C ARG A 110 -4.12 9.66 19.74
N THR A 111 -3.58 10.71 19.15
CA THR A 111 -4.01 12.11 19.31
C THR A 111 -5.26 12.48 18.52
N ALA A 112 -5.53 11.87 17.36
CA ALA A 112 -6.72 12.18 16.56
C ALA A 112 -7.96 11.32 16.89
N ALA A 113 -7.76 10.15 17.51
CA ALA A 113 -8.83 9.20 17.81
C ALA A 113 -9.85 9.74 18.83
N ALA A 114 -9.40 10.38 19.90
CA ALA A 114 -10.29 10.91 20.93
C ALA A 114 -11.21 12.04 20.41
N PRO A 115 -10.70 13.07 19.70
CA PRO A 115 -11.57 14.07 19.07
C PRO A 115 -12.56 13.47 18.07
N PHE A 116 -12.14 12.48 17.29
CA PHE A 116 -13.01 11.81 16.31
C PHE A 116 -14.21 11.14 17.00
N TRP A 117 -13.95 10.31 18.02
CA TRP A 117 -15.01 9.65 18.76
C TRP A 117 -15.88 10.61 19.56
N SER A 118 -15.32 11.74 20.02
CA SER A 118 -16.10 12.81 20.66
C SER A 118 -17.10 13.44 19.68
N ALA A 119 -16.66 13.81 18.48
CA ALA A 119 -17.53 14.38 17.45
C ALA A 119 -18.63 13.39 17.02
N VAL A 120 -18.27 12.13 16.84
CA VAL A 120 -19.19 11.03 16.51
C VAL A 120 -20.22 10.79 17.62
N SER A 121 -19.79 10.84 18.90
CA SER A 121 -20.70 10.68 20.04
C SER A 121 -21.69 11.84 20.12
N LEU A 122 -21.25 13.07 19.86
CA LEU A 122 -22.14 14.22 19.85
C LEU A 122 -23.18 14.14 18.72
N ASP A 123 -22.77 13.72 17.52
CA ASP A 123 -23.72 13.46 16.43
C ASP A 123 -24.76 12.42 16.87
N ALA A 124 -24.37 11.38 17.62
CA ALA A 124 -25.27 10.32 18.08
C ALA A 124 -26.27 10.82 19.12
N THR A 125 -25.80 11.63 20.10
CA THR A 125 -26.66 12.28 21.07
C THR A 125 -27.71 13.17 20.39
N ARG A 126 -27.34 13.95 19.37
CA ARG A 126 -28.29 14.78 18.62
C ARG A 126 -29.37 13.95 17.92
N VAL A 127 -29.02 12.79 17.36
CA VAL A 127 -30.02 11.87 16.77
C VAL A 127 -30.96 11.32 17.84
N GLU A 128 -30.43 10.94 19.00
CA GLU A 128 -31.25 10.46 20.14
C GLU A 128 -32.19 11.55 20.68
N GLU A 129 -31.79 12.81 20.58
CA GLU A 129 -32.61 14.00 20.88
C GLU A 129 -33.61 14.34 19.76
N GLY A 130 -33.63 13.57 18.66
CA GLY A 130 -34.61 13.71 17.57
C GLY A 130 -34.13 14.55 16.38
N ALA A 131 -32.83 14.86 16.26
CA ALA A 131 -32.30 15.54 15.09
C ALA A 131 -32.42 14.65 13.84
N ALA A 132 -32.88 15.26 12.74
CA ALA A 132 -32.95 14.59 11.44
C ALA A 132 -31.55 14.39 10.83
N ALA A 133 -31.42 13.44 9.89
CA ALA A 133 -30.16 13.14 9.22
C ALA A 133 -29.56 14.35 8.48
N SER A 134 -30.38 15.22 7.88
CA SER A 134 -29.93 16.48 7.25
C SER A 134 -29.32 17.44 8.27
N ILE A 135 -29.94 17.60 9.45
CA ILE A 135 -29.36 18.42 10.53
C ILE A 135 -27.98 17.88 10.95
N ILE A 136 -27.81 16.55 10.99
CA ILE A 136 -26.50 15.94 11.27
C ILE A 136 -25.52 16.19 10.12
N ALA A 137 -25.94 15.99 8.87
CA ALA A 137 -25.11 16.17 7.68
C ALA A 137 -24.60 17.62 7.55
N GLY A 138 -25.48 18.61 7.69
CA GLY A 138 -25.17 20.04 7.65
C GLY A 138 -24.52 20.63 8.91
N SER A 139 -24.38 19.88 10.00
CA SER A 139 -23.66 20.37 11.19
C SER A 139 -22.15 20.52 10.94
N PRO A 140 -21.43 21.38 11.68
CA PRO A 140 -19.96 21.43 11.61
C PRO A 140 -19.35 20.04 11.81
N LEU A 141 -18.34 19.68 11.01
CA LEU A 141 -17.68 18.36 11.12
C LEU A 141 -17.04 18.17 12.50
N TRP A 142 -16.51 19.25 13.08
CA TRP A 142 -15.86 19.22 14.39
C TRP A 142 -16.52 20.21 15.34
N PRO A 143 -17.43 19.75 16.21
CA PRO A 143 -18.19 20.64 17.11
C PRO A 143 -17.33 21.49 18.06
N GLN A 144 -16.10 21.05 18.33
CA GLN A 144 -15.12 21.74 19.19
C GLN A 144 -13.93 22.29 18.40
N GLY A 145 -14.08 22.42 17.07
CA GLY A 145 -13.00 22.77 16.15
C GLY A 145 -12.15 21.57 15.72
N GLN A 146 -11.60 21.66 14.50
CA GLN A 146 -10.77 20.60 13.93
C GLN A 146 -9.46 20.45 14.73
N PRO A 147 -9.03 19.21 15.06
CA PRO A 147 -7.75 18.96 15.72
C PRO A 147 -6.58 19.53 14.91
N ASP A 148 -5.60 20.16 15.58
CA ASP A 148 -4.52 20.90 14.90
C ASP A 148 -3.68 20.04 13.95
N GLY A 149 -3.46 18.77 14.29
CA GLY A 149 -2.77 17.82 13.40
C GLY A 149 -3.54 17.59 12.09
N LEU A 150 -4.85 17.35 12.17
CA LEU A 150 -5.71 17.19 11.00
C LEU A 150 -5.85 18.48 10.20
N ARG A 151 -5.90 19.63 10.88
CA ARG A 151 -5.90 20.95 10.23
C ARG A 151 -4.61 21.14 9.42
N SER A 152 -3.47 20.78 9.98
CA SER A 152 -2.16 20.90 9.30
C SER A 152 -2.09 20.02 8.06
N LEU A 153 -2.51 18.76 8.18
CA LEU A 153 -2.59 17.82 7.04
C LEU A 153 -3.56 18.31 5.96
N TRP A 154 -4.69 18.88 6.35
CA TRP A 154 -5.64 19.48 5.42
C TRP A 154 -5.02 20.65 4.66
N GLN A 155 -4.34 21.57 5.36
CA GLN A 155 -3.69 22.72 4.72
C GLN A 155 -2.54 22.30 3.78
N GLU A 156 -1.86 21.19 4.06
CA GLU A 156 -0.90 20.60 3.12
C GLU A 156 -1.59 20.01 1.88
N MET A 157 -2.64 19.21 2.09
CA MET A 157 -3.44 18.66 0.98
C MET A 157 -3.98 19.77 0.09
N LYS A 158 -4.61 20.80 0.67
CA LYS A 158 -5.18 21.94 -0.03
C LYS A 158 -4.13 22.65 -0.88
N ARG A 159 -2.93 22.90 -0.34
CA ARG A 159 -1.82 23.52 -1.09
C ARG A 159 -1.43 22.71 -2.32
N VAL A 160 -1.26 21.39 -2.17
CA VAL A 160 -0.91 20.49 -3.28
C VAL A 160 -2.00 20.48 -4.36
N LEU A 161 -3.27 20.40 -3.94
CA LEU A 161 -4.41 20.39 -4.85
C LEU A 161 -4.57 21.71 -5.62
N VAL A 162 -4.43 22.86 -4.93
CA VAL A 162 -4.52 24.17 -5.57
C VAL A 162 -3.33 24.42 -6.51
N PHE A 163 -2.12 24.00 -6.12
CA PHE A 163 -0.92 24.12 -6.96
C PHE A 163 -1.00 23.28 -8.25
N ALA A 164 -1.86 22.25 -8.28
CA ALA A 164 -2.06 21.44 -9.47
C ALA A 164 -2.73 22.19 -10.64
N GLU A 165 -3.30 23.38 -10.41
CA GLU A 165 -3.96 24.21 -11.44
C GLU A 165 -5.06 23.48 -12.23
N GLN A 166 -5.80 22.60 -11.56
CA GLN A 166 -6.89 21.78 -12.13
C GLN A 166 -8.25 22.09 -11.48
N ASP A 167 -8.50 23.36 -11.15
CA ASP A 167 -9.75 23.83 -10.51
C ASP A 167 -10.15 23.09 -9.22
N TRP A 168 -9.17 22.51 -8.50
CA TRP A 168 -9.40 21.83 -7.21
C TRP A 168 -9.97 22.72 -6.12
N GLN A 169 -9.95 24.04 -6.33
CA GLN A 169 -10.56 25.04 -5.47
C GLN A 169 -12.01 24.67 -5.14
N MET A 170 -12.77 24.13 -6.09
CA MET A 170 -14.18 23.72 -5.90
C MET A 170 -14.32 22.71 -4.77
N TRP A 171 -13.52 21.63 -4.79
CA TRP A 171 -13.55 20.60 -3.74
C TRP A 171 -13.01 21.11 -2.41
N THR A 172 -11.99 21.98 -2.44
CA THR A 172 -11.43 22.53 -1.19
C THR A 172 -12.39 23.47 -0.49
N LEU A 173 -13.11 24.31 -1.23
CA LEU A 173 -14.17 25.17 -0.69
C LEU A 173 -15.32 24.32 -0.16
N TRP A 174 -15.78 23.35 -0.95
CA TRP A 174 -16.85 22.45 -0.54
C TRP A 174 -16.55 21.69 0.77
N TYR A 175 -15.30 21.24 0.95
CA TYR A 175 -14.85 20.60 2.17
C TYR A 175 -14.79 21.57 3.37
N GLU A 176 -14.28 22.78 3.16
CA GLU A 176 -14.20 23.82 4.19
C GLU A 176 -15.59 24.25 4.66
N ASP A 177 -16.55 24.35 3.75
CA ASP A 177 -17.95 24.58 4.12
C ASP A 177 -18.49 23.47 5.03
N ARG A 178 -18.11 22.20 4.83
CA ARG A 178 -18.50 21.13 5.77
C ARG A 178 -17.77 21.21 7.10
N LEU A 179 -16.52 21.65 7.12
CA LEU A 179 -15.81 21.90 8.38
C LEU A 179 -16.58 22.89 9.24
N ASP A 180 -17.11 23.95 8.62
CA ASP A 180 -17.84 25.03 9.28
C ASP A 180 -19.34 24.77 9.45
N GLY A 181 -19.88 23.70 8.85
CA GLY A 181 -21.31 23.39 8.89
C GLY A 181 -22.15 24.31 8.01
N HIS A 182 -21.55 24.85 6.96
CA HIS A 182 -22.25 25.58 5.93
C HIS A 182 -22.87 24.60 4.91
N VAL A 183 -24.08 24.91 4.46
CA VAL A 183 -24.83 24.13 3.46
C VAL A 183 -25.20 25.07 2.33
N TRP A 184 -24.86 24.71 1.09
CA TRP A 184 -25.21 25.49 -0.08
C TRP A 184 -26.67 25.25 -0.47
N ASP A 185 -27.17 26.02 -1.44
CA ASP A 185 -28.44 25.68 -2.05
C ASP A 185 -28.36 24.32 -2.75
N GLU A 186 -29.51 23.66 -2.83
CA GLU A 186 -29.61 22.28 -3.31
C GLU A 186 -29.03 22.11 -4.72
N GLU A 187 -29.26 23.07 -5.63
CA GLU A 187 -28.77 22.95 -7.01
C GLU A 187 -27.24 23.07 -7.09
N ARG A 188 -26.61 23.89 -6.24
CA ARG A 188 -25.14 23.93 -6.15
C ARG A 188 -24.56 22.64 -5.58
N GLU A 189 -25.18 22.03 -4.58
CA GLU A 189 -24.73 20.71 -4.08
C GLU A 189 -24.91 19.63 -5.16
N LEU A 190 -25.99 19.72 -5.94
CA LEU A 190 -26.27 18.81 -7.04
C LEU A 190 -25.28 18.94 -8.21
N ALA A 191 -24.64 20.11 -8.37
CA ALA A 191 -23.61 20.32 -9.38
C ALA A 191 -22.41 19.37 -9.23
N TYR A 192 -22.00 19.05 -8.00
CA TYR A 192 -20.88 18.13 -7.72
C TYR A 192 -21.19 16.66 -8.07
N VAL A 193 -22.47 16.28 -8.04
CA VAL A 193 -22.89 14.86 -8.12
C VAL A 193 -23.59 14.52 -9.43
N ARG A 194 -24.03 15.52 -10.21
CA ARG A 194 -24.70 15.35 -11.51
C ARG A 194 -23.75 15.39 -12.71
N ILE A 195 -22.45 15.28 -12.49
CA ILE A 195 -21.45 15.24 -13.57
C ILE A 195 -21.64 13.98 -14.40
N GLU A 196 -21.63 14.13 -15.73
CA GLU A 196 -21.79 13.01 -16.64
C GLU A 196 -20.68 11.98 -16.43
N GLU A 197 -21.05 10.70 -16.46
CA GLU A 197 -20.11 9.64 -16.12
C GLU A 197 -18.86 9.63 -17.01
N ALA A 198 -19.03 9.88 -18.30
CA ALA A 198 -17.96 9.91 -19.29
C ALA A 198 -16.91 11.00 -19.01
N LEU A 199 -17.23 12.02 -18.20
CA LEU A 199 -16.27 13.06 -17.82
C LEU A 199 -15.34 12.59 -16.70
N TRP A 200 -15.75 11.63 -15.88
CA TRP A 200 -14.92 11.12 -14.77
C TRP A 200 -13.70 10.35 -15.27
N ASP A 201 -13.84 9.63 -16.38
CA ASP A 201 -12.73 8.91 -17.03
C ASP A 201 -11.71 9.85 -17.70
N GLN A 202 -12.04 11.13 -17.85
CA GLN A 202 -11.16 12.15 -18.45
C GLN A 202 -10.26 12.84 -17.42
N GLY A 203 -10.40 12.47 -16.15
CA GLY A 203 -9.54 12.91 -15.05
C GLY A 203 -9.95 14.24 -14.41
N PRO A 204 -9.22 14.66 -13.35
CA PRO A 204 -9.68 15.72 -12.46
C PRO A 204 -9.82 17.10 -13.10
N ALA A 205 -8.98 17.44 -14.06
CA ALA A 205 -9.03 18.75 -14.71
C ALA A 205 -10.38 19.00 -15.41
N ILE A 206 -10.87 18.00 -16.15
CA ILE A 206 -12.13 18.11 -16.91
C ILE A 206 -13.32 18.11 -15.97
N VAL A 207 -13.33 17.21 -14.98
CA VAL A 207 -14.42 17.14 -13.99
C VAL A 207 -14.55 18.42 -13.18
N ASN A 208 -13.43 18.96 -12.69
CA ASN A 208 -13.44 20.15 -11.85
C ASN A 208 -13.86 21.40 -12.65
N ALA A 209 -13.45 21.49 -13.92
CA ALA A 209 -13.88 22.56 -14.81
C ALA A 209 -15.40 22.52 -15.07
N GLU A 210 -15.98 21.33 -15.28
CA GLU A 210 -17.43 21.16 -15.44
C GLU A 210 -18.19 21.54 -14.16
N ILE A 211 -17.71 21.11 -12.99
CA ILE A 211 -18.31 21.50 -11.68
C ILE A 211 -18.32 23.02 -11.54
N LYS A 212 -17.18 23.65 -11.83
CA LYS A 212 -17.03 25.11 -11.77
C LYS A 212 -18.00 25.82 -12.71
N GLN A 213 -18.08 25.39 -13.98
CA GLN A 213 -19.01 25.96 -14.96
C GLN A 213 -20.46 25.88 -14.45
N ARG A 214 -20.90 24.73 -13.95
CA ARG A 214 -22.27 24.57 -13.44
C ARG A 214 -22.56 25.47 -12.24
N ILE A 215 -21.60 25.65 -11.35
CA ILE A 215 -21.77 26.54 -10.20
C ILE A 215 -21.83 28.01 -10.64
N GLU A 216 -21.00 28.41 -11.62
CA GLU A 216 -21.03 29.76 -12.22
C GLU A 216 -22.36 30.04 -12.92
N GLU A 217 -22.94 29.06 -13.61
CA GLU A 217 -24.27 29.18 -14.25
C GLU A 217 -25.42 29.32 -13.24
N LEU A 218 -25.26 28.78 -12.04
CA LEU A 218 -26.22 28.92 -10.93
C LEU A 218 -26.06 30.23 -10.16
N GLU A 219 -24.95 30.95 -10.33
CA GLU A 219 -24.79 32.27 -9.76
C GLU A 219 -25.72 33.24 -10.49
N PRO A 220 -26.66 33.91 -9.79
CA PRO A 220 -27.47 34.91 -10.45
C PRO A 220 -26.53 35.99 -11.01
N PRO A 221 -26.72 36.43 -12.28
CA PRO A 221 -25.87 37.45 -12.86
C PRO A 221 -25.80 38.62 -11.88
N PRO A 222 -24.60 39.20 -11.64
CA PRO A 222 -24.44 40.27 -10.68
C PRO A 222 -25.52 41.29 -11.00
N ARG A 223 -26.45 41.49 -10.05
CA ARG A 223 -27.55 42.43 -10.25
C ARG A 223 -26.88 43.72 -10.68
N VAL A 224 -27.06 44.09 -11.95
CA VAL A 224 -26.69 45.42 -12.41
C VAL A 224 -27.58 46.30 -11.55
N VAL A 225 -26.99 46.84 -10.49
CA VAL A 225 -27.63 47.86 -9.67
C VAL A 225 -27.69 49.04 -10.63
N GLU A 226 -28.73 49.07 -11.46
CA GLU A 226 -29.12 50.28 -12.18
C GLU A 226 -29.32 51.30 -11.07
N ALA A 227 -28.33 52.17 -10.95
CA ALA A 227 -28.30 53.22 -9.97
C ALA A 227 -29.46 54.16 -10.31
N SER A 228 -30.64 53.81 -9.79
CA SER A 228 -31.73 54.73 -9.58
C SER A 228 -31.28 55.69 -8.50
N PHE A 229 -30.44 56.64 -8.90
CA PHE A 229 -30.22 57.91 -8.23
C PHE A 229 -31.55 58.68 -8.30
N SER A 230 -32.49 58.30 -7.44
CA SER A 230 -33.60 59.17 -7.06
C SER A 230 -33.32 59.64 -5.65
N GLY A 231 -33.01 60.94 -5.55
CA GLY A 231 -32.32 61.53 -4.43
C GLY A 231 -33.08 61.45 -3.11
N MET A 232 -32.32 61.29 -2.04
CA MET A 232 -32.69 61.87 -0.75
C MET A 232 -31.43 62.30 0.01
N ALA A 233 -31.51 63.53 0.49
CA ALA A 233 -30.46 64.28 1.14
C ALA A 233 -30.19 63.80 2.58
N VAL A 234 -28.92 63.86 2.95
CA VAL A 234 -28.34 64.31 4.24
C VAL A 234 -29.11 63.94 5.51
N SER A 235 -28.50 63.07 6.33
CA SER A 235 -28.29 63.40 7.75
C SER A 235 -27.16 62.56 8.35
N SER A 236 -26.29 63.27 9.03
CA SER A 236 -25.02 62.91 9.64
C SER A 236 -25.14 62.14 10.96
N GLY A 237 -24.19 61.22 11.18
CA GLY A 237 -23.59 60.96 12.48
C GLY A 237 -23.84 59.57 13.07
N ARG A 238 -22.76 58.79 13.29
CA ARG A 238 -22.33 58.36 14.64
C ARG A 238 -21.01 57.56 14.62
N ALA A 239 -20.12 58.00 15.52
CA ALA A 239 -18.97 57.38 16.16
C ALA A 239 -18.57 55.93 15.85
N SER A 240 -17.33 55.76 15.40
CA SER A 240 -16.53 54.55 15.50
C SER A 240 -16.00 54.35 16.93
N SER A 241 -16.18 53.15 17.50
CA SER A 241 -15.46 52.69 18.69
C SER A 241 -14.63 51.47 18.30
N SER A 242 -13.32 51.66 18.30
CA SER A 242 -12.29 50.65 18.07
C SER A 242 -12.03 49.90 19.38
N VAL A 243 -12.28 48.59 19.40
CA VAL A 243 -11.86 47.70 20.49
C VAL A 243 -10.60 46.95 20.04
N ALA A 244 -9.53 47.12 20.80
CA ALA A 244 -8.24 46.47 20.60
C ALA A 244 -8.25 45.01 21.11
N GLU A 245 -7.69 44.10 20.32
CA GLU A 245 -7.31 42.74 20.73
C GLU A 245 -6.01 42.75 21.55
N PRO A 246 -5.84 41.85 22.55
CA PRO A 246 -4.59 41.70 23.26
C PRO A 246 -3.68 40.65 22.59
N ALA A 247 -2.41 40.99 22.44
CA ALA A 247 -1.36 40.09 22.00
C ALA A 247 -1.10 38.97 23.03
N ILE A 248 -1.12 37.71 22.57
CA ILE A 248 -0.71 36.54 23.36
C ILE A 248 0.78 36.25 23.08
N SER A 249 1.55 36.19 24.17
CA SER A 249 2.99 35.93 24.19
C SER A 249 3.28 34.45 23.87
N ALA A 250 4.10 34.19 22.86
CA ALA A 250 4.55 32.84 22.51
C ALA A 250 5.55 32.30 23.53
N VAL A 251 5.28 31.11 24.05
CA VAL A 251 6.19 30.33 24.90
C VAL A 251 7.13 29.51 23.99
N PRO A 252 8.46 29.50 24.22
CA PRO A 252 9.37 28.64 23.47
C PRO A 252 9.14 27.17 23.86
N VAL A 253 8.92 26.31 22.88
CA VAL A 253 8.89 24.85 23.06
C VAL A 253 10.30 24.31 22.81
N ASP A 254 10.96 23.87 23.87
CA ASP A 254 12.24 23.16 23.81
C ASP A 254 12.02 21.75 23.23
N ASN A 255 12.43 21.54 21.99
CA ASN A 255 12.63 20.19 21.45
C ASN A 255 13.97 19.64 21.96
N PRO A 256 14.02 18.41 22.50
CA PRO A 256 15.28 17.82 22.93
C PRO A 256 16.20 17.59 21.72
N PRO A 257 17.51 17.85 21.84
CA PRO A 257 18.45 17.66 20.75
C PRO A 257 18.57 16.17 20.39
N ILE A 258 18.60 15.91 19.09
CA ILE A 258 18.98 14.62 18.50
C ILE A 258 20.33 14.20 19.09
N ALA A 259 20.41 12.96 19.58
CA ALA A 259 21.63 12.41 20.16
C ALA A 259 22.83 12.56 19.19
N GLY A 260 23.92 13.18 19.67
CA GLY A 260 25.00 13.71 18.84
C GLY A 260 25.78 12.71 17.99
N ALA A 261 25.81 11.42 18.34
CA ALA A 261 26.62 10.43 17.62
C ALA A 261 26.13 10.16 16.18
N ALA A 262 24.82 10.06 15.97
CA ALA A 262 24.25 9.82 14.65
C ALA A 262 24.39 11.04 13.73
N ALA A 263 24.16 12.24 14.27
CA ALA A 263 24.30 13.51 13.54
C ALA A 263 25.75 13.82 13.15
N GLN A 264 26.70 13.44 14.00
CA GLN A 264 28.14 13.62 13.76
C GLN A 264 28.65 12.65 12.69
N HIS A 265 28.26 11.36 12.75
CA HIS A 265 28.57 10.36 11.72
C HIS A 265 27.97 10.74 10.35
N LEU A 266 26.74 11.27 10.33
CA LEU A 266 26.10 11.83 9.13
C LEU A 266 26.88 13.01 8.54
N SER A 267 27.36 13.92 9.39
CA SER A 267 28.13 15.10 8.96
C SER A 267 29.50 14.72 8.40
N GLU A 268 30.14 13.68 8.96
CA GLU A 268 31.42 13.16 8.47
C GLU A 268 31.27 12.46 7.11
N ILE A 269 30.23 11.64 6.90
CA ILE A 269 29.93 11.02 5.61
C ILE A 269 29.63 12.09 4.55
N LEU A 270 28.80 13.08 4.87
CA LEU A 270 28.46 14.17 3.95
C LEU A 270 29.69 15.03 3.63
N ALA A 271 30.57 15.29 4.60
CA ALA A 271 31.81 16.02 4.39
C ALA A 271 32.79 15.23 3.52
N ALA A 272 32.87 13.90 3.67
CA ALA A 272 33.65 13.03 2.78
C ALA A 272 33.12 13.07 1.33
N TRP A 273 31.80 13.07 1.16
CA TRP A 273 31.16 13.17 -0.16
C TRP A 273 31.34 14.56 -0.80
N GLN A 274 31.31 15.62 -0.01
CA GLN A 274 31.52 16.99 -0.49
C GLN A 274 33.00 17.34 -0.73
N SER A 275 33.92 16.65 -0.07
CA SER A 275 35.37 16.85 -0.23
C SER A 275 36.00 15.96 -1.30
N ALA A 276 35.29 14.94 -1.79
CA ALA A 276 35.71 14.20 -2.96
C ALA A 276 35.57 15.09 -4.20
N ASP A 277 36.66 15.76 -4.58
CA ASP A 277 36.86 16.51 -5.84
C ASP A 277 36.67 15.64 -7.13
N ALA A 278 36.23 14.40 -6.99
CA ALA A 278 35.86 13.55 -8.10
C ALA A 278 34.50 14.01 -8.63
N ALA A 279 34.52 14.70 -9.78
CA ALA A 279 33.31 14.99 -10.54
C ALA A 279 32.43 13.73 -10.59
N PRO A 280 31.12 13.84 -10.26
CA PRO A 280 30.24 12.68 -10.20
C PRO A 280 30.33 11.94 -11.52
N GLN A 281 30.89 10.73 -11.47
CA GLN A 281 31.03 9.94 -12.68
C GLN A 281 29.63 9.63 -13.17
N THR A 282 29.35 10.04 -14.41
CA THR A 282 28.08 9.73 -15.06
C THR A 282 27.91 8.20 -15.02
N PRO A 283 26.76 7.69 -14.55
CA PRO A 283 26.54 6.26 -14.52
C PRO A 283 26.72 5.69 -15.93
N PRO A 284 27.29 4.48 -16.07
CA PRO A 284 27.64 3.90 -17.37
C PRO A 284 26.41 3.64 -18.25
N ALA A 285 25.25 3.45 -17.62
CA ALA A 285 23.98 3.20 -18.29
C ALA A 285 22.82 3.74 -17.44
N PRO A 286 21.65 4.04 -18.03
CA PRO A 286 20.48 4.51 -17.30
C PRO A 286 19.82 3.37 -16.49
N ILE A 287 18.92 3.69 -15.55
CA ILE A 287 18.32 2.70 -14.63
C ILE A 287 17.53 1.61 -15.37
N GLU A 288 16.99 1.94 -16.54
CA GLU A 288 16.25 1.05 -17.43
C GLU A 288 17.13 -0.06 -18.01
N ALA A 289 18.46 0.04 -17.90
CA ALA A 289 19.37 -1.05 -18.22
C ALA A 289 19.33 -2.20 -17.19
N ILE A 290 18.82 -1.94 -15.99
CA ILE A 290 18.55 -2.97 -14.98
C ILE A 290 17.18 -3.60 -15.29
N PRO A 291 17.10 -4.93 -15.51
CA PRO A 291 15.84 -5.57 -15.88
C PRO A 291 14.74 -5.39 -14.83
N GLY A 292 13.48 -5.49 -15.26
CA GLY A 292 12.33 -5.58 -14.36
C GLY A 292 12.31 -6.92 -13.61
N GLN A 293 11.61 -6.97 -12.48
CA GLN A 293 11.40 -8.23 -11.75
C GLN A 293 10.39 -9.13 -12.48
N GLU A 294 10.66 -10.43 -12.49
CA GLU A 294 9.78 -11.45 -13.05
C GLU A 294 8.51 -11.59 -12.21
N PRO A 295 7.31 -11.55 -12.83
CA PRO A 295 6.03 -11.50 -12.10
C PRO A 295 5.62 -12.85 -11.51
N LEU A 296 6.14 -13.96 -12.05
CA LEU A 296 5.81 -15.32 -11.60
C LEU A 296 6.49 -15.68 -10.29
N ALA A 297 7.68 -15.16 -10.03
CA ALA A 297 8.39 -15.38 -8.79
C ALA A 297 8.07 -14.34 -7.69
N THR A 298 8.69 -14.55 -6.53
CA THR A 298 8.62 -13.61 -5.42
C THR A 298 9.22 -12.28 -5.84
N ARG A 299 8.46 -11.19 -5.66
CA ARG A 299 8.92 -9.83 -5.92
C ARG A 299 9.32 -9.14 -4.63
N PHE A 300 10.26 -8.20 -4.76
CA PHE A 300 10.84 -7.48 -3.63
C PHE A 300 10.68 -5.97 -3.80
N CYS A 301 10.44 -5.27 -2.70
CA CYS A 301 10.40 -3.82 -2.60
C CYS A 301 11.37 -3.34 -1.52
N VAL A 302 11.43 -2.02 -1.30
CA VAL A 302 12.09 -1.45 -0.13
C VAL A 302 10.99 -0.92 0.78
N ASN A 303 10.98 -1.33 2.04
CA ASN A 303 9.95 -0.91 2.99
C ASN A 303 10.26 0.48 3.59
N SER A 304 9.41 0.93 4.51
CA SER A 304 9.58 2.21 5.20
C SER A 304 10.81 2.31 6.10
N GLU A 305 11.50 1.20 6.37
CA GLU A 305 12.73 1.13 7.17
C GLU A 305 13.99 1.07 6.27
N GLY A 306 13.83 1.12 4.95
CA GLY A 306 14.96 1.02 4.02
C GLY A 306 15.48 -0.40 3.85
N LEU A 307 14.76 -1.40 4.38
CA LEU A 307 15.07 -2.82 4.21
C LEU A 307 14.41 -3.35 2.95
N ILE A 308 15.07 -4.29 2.27
CA ILE A 308 14.43 -5.05 1.19
C ILE A 308 13.37 -5.95 1.80
N ASP A 309 12.14 -5.84 1.31
CA ASP A 309 10.99 -6.58 1.81
C ASP A 309 10.24 -7.26 0.65
N VAL A 310 9.28 -8.12 0.99
CA VAL A 310 8.50 -8.87 0.00
C VAL A 310 7.29 -8.07 -0.45
N VAL A 311 7.08 -7.98 -1.75
CA VAL A 311 5.85 -7.42 -2.33
C VAL A 311 4.70 -8.38 -2.06
N ARG A 312 3.58 -7.86 -1.54
CA ARG A 312 2.36 -8.66 -1.35
C ARG A 312 1.93 -9.31 -2.67
N ASP A 313 1.59 -10.59 -2.59
CA ASP A 313 1.23 -11.43 -3.74
C ASP A 313 -0.06 -12.21 -3.46
N PRO A 314 -1.18 -11.52 -3.18
CA PRO A 314 -2.44 -12.18 -2.83
C PRO A 314 -2.98 -13.00 -4.00
N PRO A 315 -3.90 -13.95 -3.73
CA PRO A 315 -4.65 -14.63 -4.79
C PRO A 315 -5.34 -13.66 -5.73
N ALA A 316 -5.58 -14.09 -6.96
CA ALA A 316 -6.33 -13.28 -7.91
C ALA A 316 -7.69 -12.90 -7.30
N PRO A 317 -8.21 -11.67 -7.52
CA PRO A 317 -9.49 -11.25 -6.94
C PRO A 317 -10.64 -12.23 -7.23
N GLY A 318 -10.63 -12.85 -8.42
CA GLY A 318 -11.59 -13.90 -8.78
C GLY A 318 -11.47 -15.16 -7.92
N THR A 319 -10.24 -15.61 -7.64
CA THR A 319 -9.96 -16.78 -6.79
C THR A 319 -10.35 -16.50 -5.33
N ALA A 320 -10.02 -15.32 -4.81
CA ALA A 320 -10.41 -14.94 -3.45
C ALA A 320 -11.93 -14.77 -3.28
N ALA A 321 -12.64 -14.39 -4.33
CA ALA A 321 -14.10 -14.22 -4.32
C ALA A 321 -14.88 -15.52 -4.58
N ASP A 322 -14.26 -16.52 -5.22
CA ASP A 322 -14.91 -17.79 -5.55
C ASP A 322 -15.21 -18.62 -4.28
N PRO A 323 -16.49 -18.92 -3.97
CA PRO A 323 -16.87 -19.73 -2.82
C PRO A 323 -16.22 -21.11 -2.80
N LEU A 324 -16.03 -21.73 -3.97
CA LEU A 324 -15.44 -23.07 -4.06
C LEU A 324 -13.94 -23.02 -3.73
N GLN A 325 -13.23 -21.98 -4.16
CA GLN A 325 -11.83 -21.78 -3.79
C GLN A 325 -11.65 -21.53 -2.30
N ARG A 326 -12.58 -20.82 -1.66
CA ARG A 326 -12.60 -20.65 -0.20
C ARG A 326 -12.81 -21.98 0.53
N GLU A 327 -13.71 -22.82 0.03
CA GLU A 327 -13.94 -24.16 0.60
C GLU A 327 -12.66 -25.02 0.52
N PHE A 328 -12.03 -25.08 -0.67
CA PHE A 328 -10.75 -25.78 -0.81
C PHE A 328 -9.65 -25.20 0.07
N TYR A 329 -9.60 -23.87 0.21
CA TYR A 329 -8.63 -23.21 1.09
C TYR A 329 -8.81 -23.63 2.55
N GLU A 330 -10.03 -23.59 3.08
CA GLU A 330 -10.31 -24.05 4.45
C GLU A 330 -10.04 -25.55 4.63
N GLU A 331 -10.34 -26.37 3.62
CA GLU A 331 -10.01 -27.79 3.64
C GLU A 331 -8.49 -28.02 3.70
N ILE A 332 -7.70 -27.28 2.92
CA ILE A 332 -6.23 -27.33 2.96
C ILE A 332 -5.72 -26.94 4.35
N ARG A 333 -6.28 -25.91 4.98
CA ARG A 333 -5.92 -25.51 6.35
C ARG A 333 -6.13 -26.63 7.36
N LEU A 334 -7.31 -27.24 7.36
CA LEU A 334 -7.64 -28.35 8.26
C LEU A 334 -6.73 -29.56 8.03
N LYS A 335 -6.45 -29.91 6.76
CA LYS A 335 -5.57 -31.02 6.42
C LYS A 335 -4.11 -30.75 6.77
N ALA A 336 -3.62 -29.52 6.58
CA ALA A 336 -2.27 -29.12 6.98
C ALA A 336 -2.09 -29.20 8.50
N GLN A 337 -3.06 -28.71 9.26
CA GLN A 337 -3.08 -28.83 10.72
C GLN A 337 -3.11 -30.30 11.16
N SER A 338 -3.89 -31.13 10.48
CA SER A 338 -3.95 -32.58 10.75
C SER A 338 -2.62 -33.27 10.49
N LEU A 339 -1.92 -32.91 9.41
CA LEU A 339 -0.57 -33.42 9.11
C LEU A 339 0.43 -33.02 10.19
N VAL A 340 0.44 -31.75 10.59
CA VAL A 340 1.33 -31.26 11.66
C VAL A 340 1.02 -31.93 13.01
N ALA A 341 -0.25 -32.20 13.31
CA ALA A 341 -0.69 -32.85 14.54
C ALA A 341 -0.20 -34.29 14.71
N VAL A 342 0.26 -34.94 13.64
CA VAL A 342 0.92 -36.26 13.70
C VAL A 342 2.22 -36.20 14.53
N GLY A 343 2.85 -35.03 14.61
CA GLY A 343 3.98 -34.75 15.49
C GLY A 343 5.35 -35.06 14.87
N PRO A 344 6.40 -34.37 15.34
CA PRO A 344 7.73 -34.40 14.71
C PRO A 344 8.36 -35.80 14.69
N ASN A 345 8.08 -36.64 15.71
CA ASN A 345 8.61 -38.00 15.80
C ASN A 345 8.14 -38.91 14.66
N GLN A 346 6.91 -38.73 14.19
CA GLN A 346 6.36 -39.51 13.09
C GLN A 346 6.62 -38.86 11.73
N LEU A 347 6.67 -37.52 11.67
CA LEU A 347 6.96 -36.78 10.45
C LEU A 347 8.44 -36.86 10.03
N GLY A 348 9.37 -36.99 10.98
CA GLY A 348 10.81 -36.96 10.68
C GLY A 348 11.19 -35.68 9.92
N ASP A 349 11.90 -35.83 8.80
CA ASP A 349 12.35 -34.73 7.94
C ASP A 349 11.20 -33.94 7.28
N LEU A 350 9.97 -34.49 7.27
CA LEU A 350 8.77 -33.79 6.79
C LEU A 350 8.26 -32.74 7.78
N SER A 351 8.67 -32.79 9.05
CA SER A 351 8.18 -31.88 10.10
C SER A 351 8.41 -30.42 9.75
N GLY A 352 9.62 -30.07 9.32
CA GLY A 352 9.95 -28.69 8.92
C GLY A 352 9.10 -28.17 7.75
N PRO A 353 9.11 -28.86 6.59
CA PRO A 353 8.26 -28.51 5.46
C PRO A 353 6.75 -28.43 5.78
N ALA A 354 6.21 -29.36 6.57
CA ALA A 354 4.79 -29.35 6.95
C ALA A 354 4.42 -28.14 7.81
N ASN A 355 5.26 -27.79 8.80
CA ASN A 355 5.05 -26.60 9.63
C ASN A 355 5.10 -25.31 8.80
N ARG A 356 6.11 -25.16 7.92
CA ARG A 356 6.20 -23.99 7.04
C ARG A 356 5.02 -23.87 6.09
N PHE A 357 4.56 -24.98 5.53
CA PHE A 357 3.34 -24.98 4.70
C PHE A 357 2.14 -24.49 5.52
N CYS A 358 1.96 -25.00 6.74
CA CYS A 358 0.89 -24.57 7.63
C CYS A 358 0.99 -23.07 8.02
N GLU A 359 2.18 -22.55 8.30
CA GLU A 359 2.41 -21.13 8.60
C GLU A 359 2.12 -20.18 7.42
N GLY A 360 2.25 -20.71 6.20
CA GLY A 360 1.90 -20.02 4.96
C GLY A 360 0.39 -19.87 4.76
N LEU A 361 -0.42 -20.71 5.41
CA LEU A 361 -1.88 -20.68 5.35
C LEU A 361 -2.44 -19.72 6.40
N LYS A 362 -2.60 -18.45 6.01
CA LYS A 362 -3.14 -17.38 6.87
C LYS A 362 -4.62 -17.58 7.20
N ASP A 363 -5.12 -16.82 8.17
CA ASP A 363 -6.54 -16.90 8.55
C ASP A 363 -7.50 -16.53 7.43
N ARG A 364 -7.06 -15.67 6.53
CA ARG A 364 -7.82 -15.22 5.37
C ARG A 364 -7.10 -15.59 4.10
N ILE A 365 -7.85 -16.06 3.12
CA ILE A 365 -7.34 -16.36 1.78
C ILE A 365 -6.69 -15.12 1.14
N GLU A 366 -7.16 -13.90 1.44
CA GLU A 366 -6.60 -12.67 0.87
C GLU A 366 -5.22 -12.30 1.43
N ASP A 367 -4.81 -12.92 2.53
CA ASP A 367 -3.54 -12.60 3.22
C ASP A 367 -2.42 -13.59 2.86
N ILE A 368 -2.71 -14.63 2.07
CA ILE A 368 -1.67 -15.55 1.61
C ILE A 368 -0.85 -14.93 0.48
N SER A 369 0.34 -15.49 0.25
CA SER A 369 1.07 -15.28 -1.00
C SER A 369 0.92 -16.52 -1.87
N ILE A 370 0.41 -16.39 -3.11
CA ILE A 370 0.25 -17.52 -4.02
C ILE A 370 1.61 -18.14 -4.34
N THR A 371 2.61 -17.34 -4.68
CA THR A 371 3.96 -17.85 -4.97
C THR A 371 4.56 -18.61 -3.78
N SER A 372 4.42 -18.06 -2.58
CA SER A 372 4.84 -18.71 -1.33
C SER A 372 4.14 -20.05 -1.12
N LEU A 373 2.81 -20.05 -1.20
CA LEU A 373 2.01 -21.23 -0.92
C LEU A 373 2.29 -22.31 -1.96
N TRP A 374 2.46 -21.92 -3.22
CA TRP A 374 2.84 -22.81 -4.30
C TRP A 374 4.20 -23.46 -4.03
N SER A 375 5.24 -22.67 -3.71
CA SER A 375 6.59 -23.18 -3.44
C SER A 375 6.62 -24.19 -2.29
N ARG A 376 5.89 -23.90 -1.21
CA ARG A 376 5.82 -24.78 -0.03
C ARG A 376 5.03 -26.06 -0.32
N GLY A 377 3.93 -25.95 -1.06
CA GLY A 377 3.15 -27.11 -1.48
C GLY A 377 3.93 -28.00 -2.45
N ASN A 378 4.70 -27.40 -3.37
CA ASN A 378 5.56 -28.16 -4.27
C ASN A 378 6.66 -28.92 -3.51
N THR A 379 7.20 -28.34 -2.43
CA THR A 379 8.11 -29.06 -1.52
C THR A 379 7.44 -30.31 -0.91
N LEU A 380 6.18 -30.20 -0.49
CA LEU A 380 5.41 -31.35 0.01
C LEU A 380 5.16 -32.40 -1.08
N ARG A 381 4.85 -31.97 -2.31
CA ARG A 381 4.67 -32.81 -3.49
C ARG A 381 5.93 -33.62 -3.81
N ILE A 382 7.11 -32.97 -3.82
CA ILE A 382 8.40 -33.64 -4.03
C ILE A 382 8.65 -34.72 -2.96
N ARG A 383 8.35 -34.44 -1.68
CA ARG A 383 8.50 -35.42 -0.60
C ARG A 383 7.56 -36.61 -0.74
N LEU A 384 6.33 -36.36 -1.18
CA LEU A 384 5.37 -37.42 -1.48
C LEU A 384 5.84 -38.31 -2.64
N ASN A 385 6.32 -37.70 -3.73
CA ASN A 385 6.86 -38.43 -4.87
C ASN A 385 8.08 -39.28 -4.51
N ALA A 386 8.97 -38.76 -3.65
CA ALA A 386 10.10 -39.53 -3.13
C ALA A 386 9.63 -40.75 -2.31
N HIS A 387 8.61 -40.59 -1.48
CA HIS A 387 7.99 -41.72 -0.78
C HIS A 387 7.44 -42.76 -1.75
N ASP A 388 6.64 -42.34 -2.74
CA ASP A 388 6.01 -43.26 -3.67
C ASP A 388 7.06 -44.05 -4.48
N LEU A 389 8.14 -43.40 -4.94
CA LEU A 389 9.28 -44.07 -5.59
C LEU A 389 9.97 -45.09 -4.67
N SER A 390 10.15 -44.75 -3.39
CA SER A 390 10.81 -45.65 -2.43
C SER A 390 10.00 -46.92 -2.12
N THR A 391 8.67 -46.85 -2.20
CA THR A 391 7.81 -48.02 -1.88
C THR A 391 7.96 -49.17 -2.88
N GLY A 392 8.41 -48.90 -4.10
CA GLY A 392 8.62 -49.90 -5.15
C GLY A 392 9.88 -50.75 -5.00
N ASN A 393 10.91 -50.25 -4.28
CA ASN A 393 12.24 -50.86 -4.29
C ASN A 393 12.46 -51.91 -3.18
N GLY A 394 11.56 -52.02 -2.20
CA GLY A 394 11.63 -53.00 -1.11
C GLY A 394 12.76 -52.75 -0.08
N GLU A 395 13.77 -51.97 -0.42
CA GLU A 395 14.85 -51.56 0.49
C GLU A 395 14.41 -50.44 1.45
N PRO A 396 14.99 -50.37 2.65
CA PRO A 396 14.78 -49.23 3.55
C PRO A 396 15.35 -47.95 2.95
N ASP A 397 14.48 -47.00 2.60
CA ASP A 397 14.84 -45.70 2.05
C ASP A 397 14.50 -44.60 3.09
N PRO A 398 15.40 -43.63 3.36
CA PRO A 398 15.11 -42.51 4.26
C PRO A 398 13.92 -41.64 3.81
N GLY A 399 13.59 -41.64 2.51
CA GLY A 399 12.40 -40.97 1.95
C GLY A 399 11.08 -41.70 2.23
N ARG A 400 11.12 -42.93 2.76
CA ARG A 400 9.91 -43.71 3.01
C ARG A 400 9.19 -43.23 4.29
N LEU A 401 8.15 -42.43 4.09
CA LEU A 401 7.21 -42.02 5.13
C LEU A 401 6.44 -43.20 5.75
N HIS A 402 6.05 -43.05 7.02
CA HIS A 402 5.10 -43.95 7.69
C HIS A 402 3.75 -43.97 6.95
N PRO A 403 3.06 -45.12 6.80
CA PRO A 403 1.83 -45.21 5.99
C PRO A 403 0.76 -44.16 6.33
N LEU A 404 0.51 -43.90 7.62
CA LEU A 404 -0.43 -42.87 8.05
C LEU A 404 -0.02 -41.45 7.62
N VAL A 405 1.28 -41.13 7.68
CA VAL A 405 1.83 -39.84 7.26
C VAL A 405 1.70 -39.69 5.74
N ALA A 406 2.05 -40.74 4.99
CA ALA A 406 1.95 -40.75 3.54
C ALA A 406 0.52 -40.52 3.06
N GLU A 407 -0.47 -41.22 3.62
CA GLU A 407 -1.88 -41.00 3.25
C GLU A 407 -2.35 -39.58 3.59
N THR A 408 -2.02 -39.08 4.78
CA THR A 408 -2.39 -37.71 5.20
C THR A 408 -1.77 -36.67 4.26
N LEU A 409 -0.51 -36.87 3.86
CA LEU A 409 0.19 -36.03 2.91
C LEU A 409 -0.45 -36.09 1.51
N ARG A 410 -0.82 -37.28 1.02
CA ARG A 410 -1.54 -37.44 -0.27
C ARG A 410 -2.83 -36.65 -0.28
N TYR A 411 -3.64 -36.76 0.77
CA TYR A 411 -4.90 -36.01 0.87
C TYR A 411 -4.68 -34.49 0.88
N LEU A 412 -3.65 -34.02 1.59
CA LEU A 412 -3.30 -32.60 1.62
C LEU A 412 -2.84 -32.10 0.24
N VAL A 413 -1.88 -32.79 -0.38
CA VAL A 413 -1.32 -32.42 -1.69
C VAL A 413 -2.40 -32.44 -2.76
N HIS A 414 -3.33 -33.40 -2.72
CA HIS A 414 -4.44 -33.47 -3.66
C HIS A 414 -5.35 -32.25 -3.59
N THR A 415 -5.84 -31.86 -2.40
CA THR A 415 -6.69 -30.66 -2.25
C THR A 415 -5.92 -29.39 -2.60
N TRP A 416 -4.65 -29.30 -2.22
CA TRP A 416 -3.78 -28.18 -2.58
C TRP A 416 -3.61 -28.03 -4.10
N ASN A 417 -3.41 -29.11 -4.84
CA ASN A 417 -3.32 -29.07 -6.30
C ASN A 417 -4.61 -28.50 -6.93
N ILE A 418 -5.79 -28.89 -6.43
CA ILE A 418 -7.08 -28.38 -6.94
C ILE A 418 -7.19 -26.87 -6.69
N PHE A 419 -6.80 -26.40 -5.51
CA PHE A 419 -6.77 -24.97 -5.18
C PHE A 419 -5.81 -24.19 -6.09
N ILE A 420 -4.58 -24.68 -6.28
CA ILE A 420 -3.57 -24.02 -7.11
C ILE A 420 -4.02 -23.88 -8.56
N VAL A 421 -4.65 -24.91 -9.14
CA VAL A 421 -5.19 -24.85 -10.51
C VAL A 421 -6.33 -23.82 -10.63
N GLY A 422 -7.03 -23.53 -9.54
CA GLY A 422 -8.07 -22.52 -9.45
C GLY A 422 -7.58 -21.07 -9.43
N ASP A 423 -6.31 -20.84 -9.07
CA ASP A 423 -5.67 -19.53 -9.16
C ASP A 423 -4.93 -19.36 -10.49
N PRO A 424 -5.13 -18.28 -11.26
CA PRO A 424 -4.44 -18.07 -12.53
C PRO A 424 -2.90 -18.11 -12.40
N LYS A 425 -2.34 -17.48 -11.37
CA LYS A 425 -0.89 -17.45 -11.15
C LYS A 425 -0.39 -18.79 -10.64
N GLY A 426 -1.15 -19.42 -9.73
CA GLY A 426 -0.87 -20.78 -9.26
C GLY A 426 -0.81 -21.78 -10.41
N ARG A 427 -1.73 -21.69 -11.38
CA ARG A 427 -1.75 -22.52 -12.58
C ARG A 427 -0.55 -22.28 -13.48
N GLU A 428 -0.19 -21.02 -13.73
CA GLU A 428 0.95 -20.67 -14.57
C GLU A 428 2.27 -21.22 -13.98
N LEU A 429 2.41 -21.16 -12.64
CA LEU A 429 3.53 -21.81 -11.93
C LEU A 429 3.52 -23.34 -12.08
N ASP A 430 2.35 -23.98 -12.03
CA ASP A 430 2.22 -25.45 -12.16
C ASP A 430 2.39 -25.95 -13.61
N GLU A 431 2.13 -25.08 -14.60
CA GLU A 431 2.32 -25.36 -16.03
C GLU A 431 3.76 -25.09 -16.51
N MET A 432 4.56 -24.39 -15.70
CA MET A 432 5.95 -24.09 -16.00
C MET A 432 6.73 -25.39 -16.22
N ARG A 433 7.38 -25.50 -17.40
CA ARG A 433 8.20 -26.65 -17.79
C ARG A 433 9.48 -26.13 -18.42
N LEU A 434 10.61 -26.58 -17.89
CA LEU A 434 11.91 -26.32 -18.47
C LEU A 434 12.32 -27.47 -19.39
N GLY A 435 12.91 -27.12 -20.54
CA GLY A 435 13.65 -28.07 -21.36
C GLY A 435 14.95 -28.52 -20.66
N PRO A 436 15.53 -29.70 -20.99
CA PRO A 436 16.73 -30.20 -20.32
C PRO A 436 17.93 -29.23 -20.34
N GLN A 437 18.08 -28.44 -21.40
CA GLN A 437 19.14 -27.41 -21.50
C GLN A 437 18.86 -26.20 -20.59
N GLU A 438 17.59 -25.82 -20.46
CA GLU A 438 17.16 -24.71 -19.60
C GLU A 438 17.31 -25.09 -18.12
N VAL A 439 17.04 -26.35 -17.76
CA VAL A 439 17.30 -26.88 -16.41
C VAL A 439 18.77 -26.75 -16.05
N GLU A 440 19.68 -27.15 -16.95
CA GLU A 440 21.12 -27.06 -16.70
C GLU A 440 21.59 -25.60 -16.58
N ALA A 441 21.10 -24.72 -17.47
CA ALA A 441 21.38 -23.29 -17.37
C ALA A 441 20.85 -22.69 -16.05
N ALA A 442 19.64 -23.05 -15.63
CA ALA A 442 19.05 -22.60 -14.37
C ALA A 442 19.85 -23.12 -13.15
N ARG A 443 20.35 -24.35 -13.19
CA ARG A 443 21.25 -24.89 -12.15
C ARG A 443 22.55 -24.08 -12.05
N GLN A 444 23.12 -23.66 -13.17
CA GLN A 444 24.32 -22.81 -13.17
C GLN A 444 24.02 -21.43 -12.55
N VAL A 445 22.87 -20.82 -12.86
CA VAL A 445 22.46 -19.56 -12.23
C VAL A 445 22.28 -19.71 -10.72
N ILE A 446 21.67 -20.80 -10.26
CA ILE A 446 21.49 -21.07 -8.82
C ILE A 446 22.83 -21.30 -8.13
N ALA A 447 23.77 -21.99 -8.79
CA ALA A 447 25.12 -22.15 -8.27
C ALA A 447 25.83 -20.79 -8.10
N ALA A 448 25.72 -19.90 -9.09
CA ALA A 448 26.26 -18.53 -9.02
C ALA A 448 25.55 -17.67 -7.96
N ALA A 449 24.27 -17.94 -7.68
CA ALA A 449 23.49 -17.26 -6.65
C ALA A 449 23.85 -17.70 -5.22
N ALA A 450 24.34 -18.93 -5.02
CA ALA A 450 24.51 -19.52 -3.70
C ALA A 450 25.35 -18.65 -2.72
N PRO A 451 26.49 -18.04 -3.12
CA PRO A 451 27.25 -17.16 -2.24
C PRO A 451 26.46 -15.89 -1.84
N ILE A 452 25.61 -15.38 -2.74
CA ILE A 452 24.76 -14.21 -2.46
C ILE A 452 23.69 -14.57 -1.43
N VAL A 453 23.01 -15.71 -1.59
CA VAL A 453 22.01 -16.20 -0.62
C VAL A 453 22.62 -16.39 0.76
N GLU A 454 23.78 -17.05 0.82
CA GLU A 454 24.52 -17.26 2.06
C GLU A 454 24.97 -15.94 2.72
N ALA A 455 25.36 -14.95 1.91
CA ALA A 455 25.67 -13.61 2.41
C ALA A 455 24.43 -12.90 2.93
N ILE A 456 23.27 -13.07 2.28
CA ILE A 456 21.99 -12.46 2.70
C ILE A 456 21.57 -12.99 4.08
N GLU A 457 21.64 -14.31 4.29
CA GLU A 457 21.29 -14.95 5.56
C GLU A 457 22.15 -14.46 6.74
N ARG A 458 23.40 -14.07 6.48
CA ARG A 458 24.34 -13.56 7.49
C ARG A 458 24.26 -12.04 7.68
N SER A 459 23.64 -11.34 6.74
CA SER A 459 23.66 -9.89 6.73
C SER A 459 22.53 -9.35 7.59
N GLU A 460 22.90 -8.72 8.69
CA GLU A 460 21.96 -7.94 9.48
C GLU A 460 21.58 -6.68 8.71
N ASN A 461 20.29 -6.37 8.69
CA ASN A 461 19.75 -5.12 8.16
C ASN A 461 19.92 -4.91 6.64
N ILE A 462 20.00 -5.93 5.78
CA ILE A 462 19.85 -5.67 4.32
C ILE A 462 18.40 -5.89 3.85
N ALA A 463 17.71 -6.81 4.51
CA ALA A 463 16.41 -7.28 4.14
C ALA A 463 15.62 -7.66 5.40
N THR A 464 14.30 -7.66 5.29
CA THR A 464 13.45 -8.17 6.36
C THR A 464 13.67 -9.68 6.52
N PRO A 465 13.44 -10.26 7.72
CA PRO A 465 13.54 -11.71 7.91
C PRO A 465 12.68 -12.49 6.92
N LEU A 466 11.52 -11.94 6.56
CA LEU A 466 10.63 -12.53 5.55
C LEU A 466 11.29 -12.53 4.17
N ALA A 467 11.90 -11.42 3.73
CA ALA A 467 12.59 -11.37 2.45
C ALA A 467 13.80 -12.33 2.39
N VAL A 468 14.57 -12.44 3.47
CA VAL A 468 15.66 -13.43 3.60
C VAL A 468 15.11 -14.85 3.41
N GLU A 469 14.04 -15.19 4.15
CA GLU A 469 13.37 -16.49 4.03
C GLU A 469 12.88 -16.75 2.59
N ARG A 470 12.34 -15.73 1.91
CA ARG A 470 11.83 -15.87 0.53
C ARG A 470 12.87 -16.07 -0.55
N VAL A 471 14.13 -15.73 -0.28
CA VAL A 471 15.24 -16.04 -1.17
C VAL A 471 15.85 -17.41 -0.81
N ALA A 472 16.04 -17.66 0.49
CA ALA A 472 16.70 -18.87 0.97
C ALA A 472 15.86 -20.15 0.76
N GLU A 473 14.55 -20.09 0.99
CA GLU A 473 13.67 -21.27 0.90
C GLU A 473 13.65 -21.89 -0.52
N PRO A 474 13.40 -21.11 -1.60
CA PRO A 474 13.49 -21.64 -2.97
C PRO A 474 14.90 -22.14 -3.33
N ALA A 475 15.96 -21.42 -2.93
CA ALA A 475 17.34 -21.83 -3.19
C ALA A 475 17.67 -23.20 -2.57
N GLN A 476 17.23 -23.42 -1.33
CA GLN A 476 17.42 -24.69 -0.65
C GLN A 476 16.55 -25.80 -1.24
N ALA A 477 15.35 -25.49 -1.73
CA ALA A 477 14.49 -26.44 -2.44
C ALA A 477 15.12 -26.87 -3.77
N ALA A 478 15.61 -25.93 -4.57
CA ALA A 478 16.27 -26.21 -5.84
C ALA A 478 17.56 -27.02 -5.67
N LYS A 479 18.35 -26.74 -4.63
CA LYS A 479 19.55 -27.53 -4.29
C LYS A 479 19.23 -29.00 -4.02
N ASN A 480 18.05 -29.27 -3.45
CA ASN A 480 17.59 -30.62 -3.10
C ASN A 480 16.68 -31.24 -4.17
N ALA A 481 16.44 -30.54 -5.28
CA ALA A 481 15.50 -30.97 -6.31
C ALA A 481 16.02 -32.19 -7.07
N ALA A 482 15.28 -33.30 -6.97
CA ALA A 482 15.48 -34.47 -7.82
C ALA A 482 15.08 -34.15 -9.28
N PRO A 483 15.63 -34.89 -10.27
CA PRO A 483 15.20 -34.74 -11.67
C PRO A 483 13.69 -35.01 -11.82
N GLY A 484 13.01 -34.18 -12.61
CA GLY A 484 11.58 -34.30 -12.90
C GLY A 484 10.87 -32.96 -12.81
N ILE A 485 9.59 -32.94 -13.23
CA ILE A 485 8.80 -31.70 -13.41
C ILE A 485 8.82 -30.83 -12.15
N ASP A 486 8.52 -31.39 -10.98
CA ASP A 486 8.46 -30.62 -9.73
C ASP A 486 9.83 -30.04 -9.33
N GLY A 487 10.90 -30.78 -9.62
CA GLY A 487 12.27 -30.35 -9.35
C GLY A 487 12.72 -29.25 -10.31
N ASP A 488 12.36 -29.36 -11.58
CA ASP A 488 12.63 -28.35 -12.60
C ASP A 488 11.89 -27.04 -12.29
N GLN A 489 10.64 -27.13 -11.81
CA GLN A 489 9.88 -25.96 -11.37
C GLN A 489 10.46 -25.32 -10.11
N ALA A 490 10.97 -26.11 -9.16
CA ALA A 490 11.66 -25.58 -7.97
C ALA A 490 12.95 -24.83 -8.34
N ILE A 491 13.69 -25.36 -9.32
CA ILE A 491 14.88 -24.73 -9.89
C ILE A 491 14.50 -23.40 -10.55
N GLU A 492 13.47 -23.38 -11.40
CA GLU A 492 13.06 -22.15 -12.09
C GLU A 492 12.60 -21.07 -11.11
N LEU A 493 11.74 -21.41 -10.17
CA LEU A 493 11.27 -20.46 -9.16
C LEU A 493 12.43 -19.89 -8.33
N SER A 494 13.42 -20.72 -7.99
CA SER A 494 14.62 -20.27 -7.27
C SER A 494 15.46 -19.31 -8.10
N ARG A 495 15.61 -19.58 -9.39
CA ARG A 495 16.34 -18.73 -10.34
C ARG A 495 15.71 -17.34 -10.39
N GLU A 496 14.41 -17.29 -10.64
CA GLU A 496 13.66 -16.04 -10.77
C GLU A 496 13.57 -15.28 -9.43
N ALA A 497 13.29 -15.95 -8.31
CA ALA A 497 13.20 -15.29 -7.00
C ALA A 497 14.54 -14.65 -6.59
N THR A 498 15.66 -15.34 -6.82
CA THR A 498 16.99 -14.78 -6.53
C THR A 498 17.33 -13.63 -7.49
N GLY A 499 16.98 -13.78 -8.78
CA GLY A 499 17.09 -12.71 -9.77
C GLY A 499 16.34 -11.45 -9.35
N ASN A 500 15.08 -11.58 -8.92
CA ASN A 500 14.26 -10.47 -8.46
C ASN A 500 14.86 -9.75 -7.25
N PHE A 501 15.44 -10.50 -6.31
CA PHE A 501 16.11 -9.92 -5.15
C PHE A 501 17.36 -9.12 -5.56
N VAL A 502 18.22 -9.70 -6.41
CA VAL A 502 19.43 -9.02 -6.91
C VAL A 502 19.07 -7.77 -7.72
N ILE A 503 18.07 -7.86 -8.60
CA ILE A 503 17.53 -6.70 -9.33
C ILE A 503 17.12 -5.60 -8.36
N LYS A 504 16.41 -5.94 -7.28
CA LYS A 504 15.95 -4.93 -6.33
C LYS A 504 17.09 -4.27 -5.56
N ILE A 505 18.10 -5.03 -5.16
CA ILE A 505 19.34 -4.48 -4.58
C ILE A 505 19.96 -3.48 -5.57
N MET A 506 20.18 -3.90 -6.81
CA MET A 506 20.85 -3.08 -7.81
C MET A 506 20.08 -1.78 -8.10
N GLN A 507 18.76 -1.87 -8.30
CA GLN A 507 17.91 -0.69 -8.50
C GLN A 507 17.99 0.28 -7.32
N HIS A 508 17.94 -0.26 -6.09
CA HIS A 508 17.97 0.57 -4.89
C HIS A 508 19.31 1.31 -4.75
N ILE A 509 20.43 0.61 -4.95
CA ILE A 509 21.76 1.21 -4.85
C ILE A 509 22.04 2.16 -6.00
N TYR A 510 21.59 1.85 -7.21
CA TYR A 510 21.75 2.72 -8.37
C TYR A 510 21.13 4.10 -8.13
N VAL A 511 19.90 4.15 -7.61
CA VAL A 511 19.21 5.41 -7.25
C VAL A 511 19.99 6.20 -6.20
N LEU A 512 20.57 5.50 -5.22
CA LEU A 512 21.33 6.13 -4.14
C LEU A 512 22.71 6.63 -4.61
N ALA A 513 23.44 5.82 -5.38
CA ALA A 513 24.76 6.16 -5.94
C ALA A 513 24.70 7.30 -6.97
N ARG A 514 23.59 7.44 -7.70
CA ARG A 514 23.39 8.57 -8.64
C ARG A 514 23.26 9.91 -7.93
N GLY A 515 23.15 9.91 -6.60
CA GLY A 515 22.96 11.13 -5.83
C GLY A 515 21.58 11.75 -6.05
N GLU A 516 20.63 11.05 -6.68
CA GLU A 516 19.23 11.51 -6.72
C GLU A 516 18.66 11.61 -5.31
N ALA A 517 19.15 10.81 -4.35
CA ALA A 517 18.86 10.98 -2.93
C ALA A 517 19.48 12.24 -2.33
N ALA A 518 20.71 12.62 -2.72
CA ALA A 518 21.35 13.86 -2.30
C ALA A 518 20.71 15.11 -2.94
N PHE A 519 20.25 15.01 -4.19
CA PHE A 519 19.51 16.04 -4.90
C PHE A 519 18.06 16.17 -4.40
N ALA A 520 17.42 15.05 -4.05
CA ALA A 520 16.14 15.02 -3.33
C ALA A 520 16.28 15.55 -1.90
N TRP A 521 17.44 15.40 -1.25
CA TRP A 521 17.76 16.01 0.03
C TRP A 521 18.02 17.51 -0.06
N GLU A 522 18.71 17.98 -1.11
CA GLU A 522 18.99 19.41 -1.31
C GLU A 522 17.72 20.18 -1.70
N LYS A 523 16.89 19.62 -2.59
CA LYS A 523 15.51 20.11 -2.81
C LYS A 523 14.61 19.88 -1.59
N GLY A 524 14.86 18.81 -0.86
CA GLY A 524 14.16 18.42 0.36
C GLY A 524 14.39 19.39 1.51
N ARG A 525 15.55 20.05 1.64
CA ARG A 525 15.80 21.07 2.68
C ARG A 525 14.78 22.21 2.68
N GLY A 526 14.22 22.57 1.52
CA GLY A 526 13.12 23.53 1.43
C GLY A 526 11.77 22.99 1.96
N ALA A 527 11.62 21.66 2.00
CA ALA A 527 10.43 20.92 2.42
C ALA A 527 10.61 20.12 3.74
N ILE A 528 11.79 20.16 4.38
CA ILE A 528 12.18 19.38 5.58
C ILE A 528 11.39 19.76 6.85
N TYR A 529 10.51 20.76 6.78
CA TYR A 529 9.53 21.04 7.84
C TYR A 529 8.21 20.25 7.69
N GLY A 530 8.08 19.34 6.71
CA GLY A 530 6.96 18.39 6.57
C GLY A 530 7.33 16.97 7.01
N ALA A 531 6.53 16.38 7.90
CA ALA A 531 6.86 15.20 8.71
C ALA A 531 7.08 13.86 7.95
N GLY A 532 6.77 13.76 6.65
CA GLY A 532 6.84 12.49 5.90
C GLY A 532 8.11 12.27 5.06
N GLY A 533 8.73 13.34 4.54
CA GLY A 533 9.92 13.23 3.67
C GLY A 533 11.18 12.82 4.44
N ALA A 534 11.23 13.16 5.73
CA ALA A 534 12.29 12.72 6.62
C ALA A 534 12.28 11.19 6.78
N GLY A 535 11.12 10.52 6.83
CA GLY A 535 11.02 9.09 7.16
C GLY A 535 11.70 8.17 6.15
N LEU A 536 11.34 8.24 4.86
CA LEU A 536 11.95 7.40 3.82
C LEU A 536 13.40 7.77 3.55
N ILE A 537 13.76 9.06 3.59
CA ILE A 537 15.15 9.48 3.44
C ILE A 537 15.96 9.00 4.64
N TYR A 538 15.47 9.16 5.87
CA TYR A 538 16.12 8.72 7.10
C TYR A 538 16.25 7.18 7.17
N ALA A 539 15.22 6.46 6.75
CA ALA A 539 15.21 5.00 6.69
C ALA A 539 16.18 4.46 5.64
N ALA A 540 16.13 5.01 4.41
CA ALA A 540 17.10 4.71 3.37
C ALA A 540 18.53 5.07 3.83
N TYR A 541 18.72 6.17 4.57
CA TYR A 541 20.02 6.59 5.08
C TYR A 541 20.56 5.72 6.22
N ASN A 542 19.70 5.29 7.14
CA ASN A 542 20.10 4.46 8.27
C ASN A 542 20.56 3.09 7.80
N ASN A 543 19.92 2.57 6.75
CA ASN A 543 20.22 1.24 6.24
C ASN A 543 21.24 1.20 5.11
N TRP A 544 21.52 2.37 4.52
CA TRP A 544 22.48 2.55 3.45
C TRP A 544 23.86 1.93 3.74
N PRO A 545 24.49 2.16 4.91
CA PRO A 545 25.81 1.59 5.17
C PRO A 545 25.82 0.05 5.08
N ALA A 546 24.74 -0.62 5.51
CA ALA A 546 24.62 -2.07 5.46
C ALA A 546 24.53 -2.57 4.02
N ILE A 547 23.66 -1.96 3.20
CA ILE A 547 23.47 -2.33 1.79
C ILE A 547 24.72 -2.04 0.94
N VAL A 548 25.37 -0.89 1.16
CA VAL A 548 26.65 -0.56 0.51
C VAL A 548 27.73 -1.56 0.90
N SER A 549 27.87 -1.82 2.20
CA SER A 549 28.86 -2.80 2.69
C SER A 549 28.60 -4.18 2.10
N PHE A 550 27.33 -4.57 1.99
CA PHE A 550 26.93 -5.83 1.37
C PHE A 550 27.39 -5.92 -0.09
N VAL A 551 27.09 -4.91 -0.91
CA VAL A 551 27.46 -4.95 -2.34
C VAL A 551 28.97 -4.85 -2.54
N ALA A 552 29.67 -4.02 -1.78
CA ALA A 552 31.13 -3.95 -1.86
C ALA A 552 31.78 -5.29 -1.50
N LYS A 553 31.31 -5.97 -0.45
CA LYS A 553 31.85 -7.27 0.00
C LYS A 553 31.51 -8.43 -0.95
N ASN A 554 30.37 -8.34 -1.64
CA ASN A 554 29.85 -9.42 -2.49
C ASN A 554 29.88 -9.07 -3.98
N ALA A 555 30.67 -8.07 -4.38
CA ALA A 555 30.70 -7.56 -5.75
C ALA A 555 31.04 -8.64 -6.78
N ASP A 556 32.01 -9.50 -6.49
CA ASP A 556 32.42 -10.57 -7.41
C ASP A 556 31.32 -11.62 -7.59
N ALA A 557 30.66 -12.03 -6.50
CA ALA A 557 29.52 -12.95 -6.57
C ALA A 557 28.34 -12.34 -7.34
N LEU A 558 28.05 -11.05 -7.12
CA LEU A 558 27.03 -10.33 -7.88
C LEU A 558 27.37 -10.26 -9.38
N LYS A 559 28.62 -9.98 -9.74
CA LYS A 559 29.09 -9.96 -11.13
C LYS A 559 29.00 -11.33 -11.81
N GLU A 560 29.40 -12.38 -11.11
CA GLU A 560 29.28 -13.77 -11.59
C GLU A 560 27.81 -14.13 -11.83
N PHE A 561 26.94 -13.81 -10.87
CA PHE A 561 25.51 -14.04 -10.99
C PHE A 561 24.90 -13.29 -12.18
N VAL A 562 25.13 -11.98 -12.32
CA VAL A 562 24.51 -11.22 -13.44
C VAL A 562 25.04 -11.65 -14.80
N THR A 563 26.30 -12.09 -14.87
CA THR A 563 26.91 -12.64 -16.09
C THR A 563 26.23 -13.96 -16.47
N THR A 564 26.03 -14.85 -15.50
CA THR A 564 25.44 -16.18 -15.71
C THR A 564 23.92 -16.09 -15.99
N ALA A 565 23.20 -15.23 -15.26
CA ALA A 565 21.75 -15.12 -15.34
C ALA A 565 21.28 -14.35 -16.58
N TRP A 566 21.91 -13.22 -16.89
CA TRP A 566 21.41 -12.29 -17.91
C TRP A 566 22.34 -12.10 -19.10
N HIS A 567 23.59 -12.61 -19.04
CA HIS A 567 24.61 -12.41 -20.08
C HIS A 567 24.77 -10.93 -20.48
N ASN A 568 24.57 -10.01 -19.52
CA ASN A 568 24.50 -8.58 -19.75
C ASN A 568 25.73 -7.87 -19.17
N PRO A 569 26.73 -7.51 -20.00
CA PRO A 569 27.95 -6.85 -19.51
C PRO A 569 27.67 -5.47 -18.90
N THR A 570 26.59 -4.80 -19.29
CA THR A 570 26.19 -3.51 -18.71
C THR A 570 25.90 -3.62 -17.21
N LEU A 571 25.35 -4.75 -16.74
CA LEU A 571 25.09 -4.96 -15.31
C LEU A 571 26.40 -5.08 -14.51
N VAL A 572 27.44 -5.67 -15.10
CA VAL A 572 28.79 -5.73 -14.51
C VAL A 572 29.38 -4.33 -14.39
N GLU A 573 29.29 -3.51 -15.44
CA GLU A 573 29.75 -2.12 -15.41
C GLU A 573 29.00 -1.28 -14.38
N ILE A 574 27.69 -1.50 -14.23
CA ILE A 574 26.88 -0.86 -13.17
C ILE A 574 27.37 -1.27 -11.79
N ILE A 575 27.66 -2.56 -11.54
CA ILE A 575 28.21 -3.02 -10.26
C ILE A 575 29.57 -2.38 -9.98
N ASP A 576 30.49 -2.37 -10.95
CA ASP A 576 31.81 -1.76 -10.79
C ASP A 576 31.73 -0.23 -10.58
N TRP A 577 30.78 0.44 -11.24
CA TRP A 577 30.49 1.86 -10.97
C TRP A 577 29.92 2.07 -9.57
N MET A 578 28.96 1.26 -9.12
CA MET A 578 28.41 1.33 -7.76
C MET A 578 29.53 1.12 -6.73
N VAL A 579 30.32 0.05 -6.83
CA VAL A 579 31.42 -0.21 -5.88
C VAL A 579 32.39 0.98 -5.83
N ARG A 580 32.88 1.46 -6.98
CA ARG A 580 33.81 2.62 -7.03
C ARG A 580 33.22 3.92 -6.50
N THR A 581 31.91 4.12 -6.62
CA THR A 581 31.23 5.34 -6.14
C THR A 581 31.00 5.28 -4.63
N LEU A 582 30.97 4.08 -4.06
CA LEU A 582 30.54 3.83 -2.68
C LEU A 582 31.67 3.50 -1.72
N THR A 583 32.83 3.08 -2.25
CA THR A 583 34.09 2.86 -1.52
C THR A 583 35.04 4.01 -1.72
#